data_AF-A0A7V9MH07-F1
#
_entry.id   AF-A0A7V9MH07-F1
#
_cell.length_a   1.000
_cell.length_b   1.000
_cell.length_c   1.000
_cell.angle_alpha   90.00
_cell.angle_beta   90.00
_cell.angle_gamma   90.00
#
_symmetry.space_group_name_H-M   'P 1'
#
loop_
_entity.id
_entity.type
_entity.pdbx_description
1 polymer ?
#
loop_
_entity_poly.entity_id
_entity_poly.type
_entity_poly.pdbx_seq_one_letter_code
_entity_poly.pdbx_strand_id
1 'polypeptide(L)'
;MEVPSSQVLPASQSEARFRANRLRWRLRGAWTWPVFALVTVADALVMRSLPPIASGIRLVPALIVSAAANLFLVGALAPWLSRRLAARERLPRGTLPPPAEIRLDRVATGLLLAGVLGVVAAGLAARPLTVSETVATEANATAVRDYVLANGSEEYQRNLGSANTIRLGEGYFRTCVSADERSRALCLFVDTNRRPVDLRRDRSTEPNEQWLGRGGTP
;
A
#
# COMPACT_ATOMS: atom_id res chain seq x y z
N MET A 1 36.83 8.58 65.82
CA MET A 1 36.39 7.98 64.55
C MET A 1 35.23 8.81 64.04
N GLU A 2 35.52 9.87 63.27
CA GLU A 2 34.52 10.68 62.60
C GLU A 2 34.06 9.96 61.34
N VAL A 3 32.76 9.67 61.26
CA VAL A 3 32.10 9.15 60.06
C VAL A 3 31.98 10.32 59.07
N PRO A 4 32.44 10.20 57.82
CA PRO A 4 32.33 11.29 56.85
C PRO A 4 30.86 11.54 56.56
N SER A 5 30.43 12.78 56.78
CA SER A 5 29.09 13.26 56.47
C SER A 5 28.82 13.12 54.97
N SER A 6 28.01 12.13 54.60
CA SER A 6 27.46 12.02 53.26
C SER A 6 26.66 13.29 52.97
N GLN A 7 27.10 14.05 51.98
CA GLN A 7 26.41 15.27 51.56
C GLN A 7 25.04 14.92 50.98
N VAL A 8 24.02 14.92 51.83
CA VAL A 8 22.62 14.87 51.42
C VAL A 8 22.31 16.20 50.75
N LEU A 9 22.17 16.18 49.43
CA LEU A 9 21.79 17.36 48.66
C LEU A 9 20.41 17.86 49.12
N PRO A 10 20.20 19.18 49.23
CA PRO A 10 18.90 19.73 49.58
C PRO A 10 17.83 19.27 48.58
N ALA A 11 16.62 18.98 49.07
CA ALA A 11 15.54 18.35 48.30
C ALA A 11 15.24 19.06 46.96
N SER A 12 15.35 20.39 46.90
CA SER A 12 15.18 21.18 45.68
C SER A 12 16.22 20.90 44.59
N GLN A 13 17.48 20.64 44.96
CA GLN A 13 18.54 20.27 44.02
C GLN A 13 18.38 18.84 43.52
N SER A 14 17.91 17.93 44.38
CA SER A 14 17.58 16.55 44.01
C SER A 14 16.41 16.51 43.02
N GLU A 15 15.36 17.31 43.25
CA GLU A 15 14.23 17.46 42.32
C GLU A 15 14.64 18.08 40.98
N ALA A 16 15.45 19.15 40.99
CA ALA A 16 15.90 19.80 39.77
C ALA A 16 16.75 18.85 38.90
N ARG A 17 17.65 18.07 39.54
CA ARG A 17 18.45 17.04 38.86
C ARG A 17 17.58 15.90 38.34
N PHE A 18 16.58 15.46 39.11
CA PHE A 18 15.63 14.45 38.67
C PHE A 18 14.80 14.92 37.47
N ARG A 19 14.25 16.14 37.52
CA ARG A 19 13.51 16.75 36.40
C ARG A 19 14.38 16.92 35.16
N ALA A 20 15.60 17.42 35.32
CA ALA A 20 16.55 17.60 34.22
C ALA A 20 16.97 16.26 33.59
N ASN A 21 17.21 15.23 34.41
CA ASN A 21 17.51 13.87 33.92
C ASN A 21 16.30 13.26 33.20
N ARG A 22 15.08 13.44 33.71
CA ARG A 22 13.85 12.98 33.07
C ARG A 22 13.57 13.69 31.74
N LEU A 23 13.80 15.01 31.67
CA LEU A 23 13.68 15.78 30.42
C LEU A 23 14.72 15.35 29.39
N ARG A 24 15.98 15.18 29.82
CA ARG A 24 17.07 14.68 28.96
C ARG A 24 16.77 13.27 28.44
N TRP A 25 16.13 12.42 29.24
CA TRP A 25 15.73 11.07 28.83
C TRP A 25 14.65 11.12 27.73
N ARG A 26 13.64 11.98 27.88
CA ARG A 26 12.61 12.19 26.85
C ARG A 26 13.18 12.76 25.55
N LEU A 27 14.16 13.65 25.64
CA LEU A 27 14.79 14.26 24.48
C LEU A 27 15.77 13.32 23.74
N ARG A 28 16.35 12.32 24.43
CA ARG A 28 17.37 11.42 23.86
C ARG A 28 16.91 10.00 23.54
N GLY A 29 15.78 9.54 24.07
CA GLY A 29 15.40 8.12 23.96
C GLY A 29 13.91 7.81 24.07
N ALA A 30 13.04 8.81 23.87
CA ALA A 30 11.59 8.61 23.81
C ALA A 30 10.99 9.03 22.46
N TRP A 31 11.75 8.85 21.37
CA TRP A 31 11.29 9.20 20.03
C TRP A 31 10.41 8.12 19.41
N THR A 32 10.45 6.89 19.90
CA THR A 32 9.67 5.79 19.33
C THR A 32 8.17 6.08 19.31
N TRP A 33 7.59 6.62 20.39
CA TRP A 33 6.15 6.89 20.44
C TRP A 33 5.68 7.99 19.46
N PRO A 34 6.28 9.20 19.44
CA PRO A 34 5.87 10.21 18.48
C PRO A 34 6.16 9.79 17.03
N VAL A 35 7.29 9.10 16.79
CA VAL A 35 7.59 8.57 15.45
C VAL A 35 6.58 7.51 15.05
N PHE A 36 6.22 6.57 15.93
CA PHE A 36 5.20 5.56 15.66
C PHE A 36 3.86 6.18 15.26
N ALA A 37 3.40 7.19 16.01
CA ALA A 37 2.13 7.86 15.71
C ALA A 37 2.19 8.56 14.34
N LEU A 38 3.25 9.33 14.08
CA LEU A 38 3.44 10.04 12.81
C LEU A 38 3.57 9.08 11.63
N VAL A 39 4.40 8.05 11.77
CA VAL A 39 4.66 7.04 10.73
C VAL A 39 3.40 6.25 10.43
N THR A 40 2.62 5.86 11.44
CA THR A 40 1.35 5.13 11.21
C THR A 40 0.35 5.97 10.42
N VAL A 41 0.24 7.27 10.72
CA VAL A 41 -0.60 8.18 9.94
C VAL A 41 -0.03 8.36 8.52
N ALA A 42 1.28 8.55 8.40
CA ALA A 42 1.95 8.71 7.11
C ALA A 42 1.77 7.48 6.21
N ASP A 43 2.00 6.28 6.73
CA ASP A 43 1.81 5.02 6.00
C ASP A 43 0.36 4.86 5.53
N ALA A 44 -0.62 5.17 6.39
CA ALA A 44 -2.03 5.10 6.02
C ALA A 44 -2.39 6.10 4.91
N LEU A 45 -1.81 7.29 4.95
CA LEU A 45 -1.95 8.29 3.89
C LEU A 45 -1.27 7.83 2.60
N VAL A 46 -0.08 7.24 2.67
CA VAL A 46 0.64 6.70 1.51
C VAL A 46 -0.16 5.57 0.87
N MET A 47 -0.66 4.60 1.65
CA MET A 47 -1.48 3.50 1.13
C MET A 47 -2.79 3.98 0.49
N ARG A 48 -3.37 5.07 1.01
CA ARG A 48 -4.55 5.70 0.40
C ARG A 48 -4.21 6.40 -0.92
N SER A 49 -3.05 7.04 -1.00
CA SER A 49 -2.64 7.87 -2.14
C SER A 49 -2.02 7.04 -3.28
N LEU A 50 -1.32 5.97 -2.91
CA LEU A 50 -0.64 5.02 -3.78
C LEU A 50 -1.16 3.61 -3.47
N PRO A 51 -2.44 3.32 -3.79
CA PRO A 51 -3.01 2.03 -3.47
C PRO A 51 -2.28 0.94 -4.27
N PRO A 52 -1.73 -0.08 -3.59
CA PRO A 52 -1.06 -1.19 -4.27
C PRO A 52 -2.05 -2.13 -4.99
N ILE A 53 -3.35 -1.97 -4.73
CA ILE A 53 -4.43 -2.76 -5.33
C ILE A 53 -5.43 -1.83 -6.02
N ALA A 54 -5.94 -2.25 -7.19
CA ALA A 54 -6.79 -1.45 -8.07
C ALA A 54 -8.10 -0.96 -7.41
N SER A 55 -8.60 -1.65 -6.39
CA SER A 55 -9.83 -1.29 -5.68
C SER A 55 -9.69 -0.09 -4.73
N GLY A 56 -8.47 0.37 -4.46
CA GLY A 56 -8.19 1.41 -3.47
C GLY A 56 -8.43 0.94 -2.03
N ILE A 57 -7.69 1.50 -1.08
CA ILE A 57 -7.87 1.20 0.35
C ILE A 57 -8.46 2.42 1.05
N ARG A 58 -9.59 2.25 1.74
CA ARG A 58 -10.19 3.30 2.58
C ARG A 58 -9.28 3.61 3.77
N LEU A 59 -9.35 4.85 4.27
CA LEU A 59 -8.45 5.34 5.31
C LEU A 59 -8.46 4.49 6.59
N VAL A 60 -9.63 4.04 7.05
CA VAL A 60 -9.75 3.25 8.29
C VAL A 60 -9.07 1.88 8.17
N PRO A 61 -9.34 1.06 7.13
CA PRO A 61 -8.57 -0.15 6.87
C PRO A 61 -7.07 0.10 6.71
N ALA A 62 -6.66 1.17 5.99
CA ALA A 62 -5.25 1.52 5.83
C ALA A 62 -4.58 1.77 7.18
N LEU A 63 -5.25 2.52 8.07
CA LEU A 63 -4.72 2.83 9.39
C LEU A 63 -4.59 1.60 10.28
N ILE A 64 -5.54 0.66 10.21
CA ILE A 64 -5.47 -0.61 10.95
C ILE A 64 -4.27 -1.44 10.48
N VAL A 65 -4.09 -1.58 9.16
CA VAL A 65 -2.98 -2.34 8.58
C VAL A 65 -1.64 -1.68 8.91
N SER A 66 -1.52 -0.36 8.76
CA SER A 66 -0.32 0.40 9.13
C SER A 66 -0.01 0.27 10.62
N ALA A 67 -1.01 0.38 11.49
CA ALA A 67 -0.82 0.25 12.93
C ALA A 67 -0.34 -1.16 13.30
N ALA A 68 -0.93 -2.21 12.71
CA ALA A 68 -0.53 -3.59 12.95
C ALA A 68 0.91 -3.86 12.48
N ALA A 69 1.27 -3.38 11.28
CA ALA A 69 2.61 -3.51 10.73
C ALA A 69 3.66 -2.78 11.60
N ASN A 70 3.38 -1.53 11.98
CA ASN A 70 4.28 -0.75 12.83
C ASN A 70 4.40 -1.35 14.24
N LEU A 71 3.33 -1.93 14.77
CA LEU A 71 3.37 -2.63 16.06
C LEU A 71 4.23 -3.88 15.97
N PHE A 72 4.20 -4.61 14.86
CA PHE A 72 5.09 -5.74 14.62
C PHE A 72 6.57 -5.30 14.54
N LEU A 73 6.85 -4.19 13.82
CA LEU A 73 8.21 -3.64 13.72
C LEU A 73 8.77 -3.26 15.10
N VAL A 74 7.99 -2.55 15.92
CA VAL A 74 8.45 -2.07 17.23
C VAL A 74 8.41 -3.17 18.30
N GLY A 75 7.39 -4.03 18.28
CA GLY A 75 7.14 -5.04 19.31
C GLY A 75 7.91 -6.34 19.13
N ALA A 76 8.14 -6.78 17.89
CA ALA A 76 8.81 -8.05 17.60
C ALA A 76 10.19 -7.82 16.96
N LEU A 77 10.25 -6.99 15.92
CA LEU A 77 11.45 -6.86 15.10
C LEU A 77 12.54 -6.04 15.78
N ALA A 78 12.19 -4.93 16.44
CA ALA A 78 13.15 -4.05 17.11
C ALA A 78 13.87 -4.73 18.30
N PRO A 79 13.21 -5.45 19.23
CA PRO A 79 13.89 -6.16 20.30
C PRO A 79 14.80 -7.27 19.77
N TRP A 80 14.34 -8.01 18.76
CA TRP A 80 15.13 -9.06 18.12
C TRP A 80 16.40 -8.48 17.48
N LEU A 81 16.27 -7.42 16.69
CA LEU A 81 17.38 -6.78 16.00
C LEU A 81 18.34 -6.11 16.98
N SER A 82 17.83 -5.47 18.03
CA SER A 82 18.64 -4.87 19.11
C SER A 82 19.51 -5.92 19.79
N ARG A 83 18.96 -7.10 20.13
CA ARG A 83 19.73 -8.23 20.71
C ARG A 83 20.77 -8.78 19.74
N ARG A 84 20.42 -8.92 18.45
CA ARG A 84 21.34 -9.39 17.40
C ARG A 84 22.51 -8.44 17.18
N LEU A 85 22.25 -7.14 17.18
CA LEU A 85 23.29 -6.10 17.06
C LEU A 85 24.18 -6.07 18.30
N ALA A 86 23.60 -6.18 19.50
CA ALA A 86 24.37 -6.29 20.74
C ALA A 86 25.33 -7.49 20.75
N ALA A 87 24.88 -8.65 20.26
CA ALA A 87 25.72 -9.85 20.18
C ALA A 87 26.87 -9.72 19.15
N ARG A 88 26.75 -8.80 18.18
CA ARG A 88 27.74 -8.58 17.12
C ARG A 88 28.68 -7.40 17.42
N GLU A 89 28.33 -6.57 18.40
CA GLU A 89 29.10 -5.38 18.76
C GLU A 89 30.43 -5.78 19.40
N ARG A 90 31.53 -5.57 18.67
CA ARG A 90 32.88 -5.65 19.21
C ARG A 90 33.31 -4.24 19.59
N LEU A 91 33.04 -3.85 20.84
CA LEU A 91 33.39 -2.52 21.33
C LEU A 91 34.92 -2.40 21.50
N PRO A 92 35.54 -1.31 21.02
CA PRO A 92 36.93 -1.01 21.31
C PRO A 92 37.17 -0.97 22.82
N ARG A 93 38.36 -1.42 23.27
CA ARG A 93 38.73 -1.38 24.70
C ARG A 93 38.55 0.04 25.24
N GLY A 94 37.78 0.18 26.32
CA GLY A 94 37.50 1.45 26.99
C GLY A 94 36.19 2.13 26.61
N THR A 95 35.45 1.62 25.62
CA THR A 95 34.13 2.16 25.25
C THR A 95 33.03 1.44 26.01
N LEU A 96 32.23 2.17 26.80
CA LEU A 96 31.03 1.58 27.41
C LEU A 96 29.91 1.41 26.35
N PRO A 97 29.22 0.27 26.32
CA PRO A 97 28.04 0.09 25.47
C PRO A 97 26.96 1.13 25.82
N PRO A 98 26.19 1.61 24.84
CA PRO A 98 25.02 2.42 25.15
C PRO A 98 24.00 1.59 25.95
N PRO A 99 23.25 2.23 26.88
CA PRO A 99 22.13 1.62 27.59
C PRO A 99 21.17 0.91 26.63
N ALA A 100 20.63 -0.23 27.05
CA ALA A 100 19.80 -1.10 26.21
C ALA A 100 18.53 -0.37 25.72
N GLU A 101 17.99 0.54 26.52
CA GLU A 101 16.79 1.33 26.25
C GLU A 101 17.03 2.31 25.09
N ILE A 102 18.16 3.01 25.10
CA ILE A 102 18.53 3.97 24.04
C ILE A 102 18.77 3.23 22.72
N ARG A 103 19.39 2.06 22.78
CA ARG A 103 19.61 1.22 21.60
C ARG A 103 18.29 0.73 21.02
N LEU A 104 17.39 0.24 21.86
CA LEU A 104 16.08 -0.21 21.44
C LEU A 104 15.28 0.93 20.79
N ASP A 105 15.24 2.11 21.40
CA ASP A 105 14.54 3.29 20.87
C ASP A 105 15.08 3.70 19.48
N ARG A 106 16.41 3.68 19.29
CA ARG A 106 17.03 3.97 17.99
C ARG A 106 16.73 2.90 16.94
N VAL A 107 16.79 1.63 17.30
CA VAL A 107 16.49 0.51 16.38
C VAL A 107 15.02 0.55 15.97
N ALA A 108 14.11 0.78 16.92
CA ALA A 108 12.67 0.90 16.66
C ALA A 108 12.38 2.10 15.74
N THR A 109 12.94 3.27 16.05
CA THR A 109 12.80 4.48 15.23
C THR A 109 13.34 4.27 13.81
N GLY A 110 14.52 3.65 13.68
CA GLY A 110 15.11 3.33 12.37
C GLY A 110 14.27 2.36 11.56
N LEU A 111 13.70 1.32 12.20
CA LEU A 111 12.80 0.37 11.54
C LEU A 111 11.51 1.03 11.05
N LEU A 112 10.93 1.94 11.84
CA LEU A 112 9.74 2.68 11.43
C LEU A 112 10.02 3.53 10.19
N LEU A 113 11.12 4.28 10.18
CA LEU A 113 11.51 5.10 9.02
C LEU A 113 11.81 4.24 7.78
N ALA A 114 12.50 3.11 7.95
CA ALA A 114 12.74 2.16 6.86
C ALA A 114 11.43 1.54 6.34
N GLY A 115 10.47 1.28 7.24
CA GLY A 115 9.12 0.82 6.90
C GLY A 115 8.40 1.79 5.96
N VAL A 116 8.37 3.09 6.31
CA VAL A 116 7.78 4.14 5.46
C VAL A 116 8.41 4.14 4.07
N LEU A 117 9.75 4.14 4.01
CA LEU A 117 10.46 4.11 2.74
C LEU A 117 10.09 2.88 1.90
N GLY A 118 9.95 1.72 2.54
CA GLY A 118 9.50 0.49 1.89
C GLY A 118 8.09 0.60 1.32
N VAL A 119 7.14 1.16 2.08
CA VAL A 119 5.75 1.37 1.62
C VAL A 119 5.70 2.36 0.46
N VAL A 120 6.44 3.47 0.54
CA VAL A 120 6.53 4.46 -0.54
C VAL A 120 7.12 3.83 -1.80
N ALA A 121 8.22 3.09 -1.68
CA ALA A 121 8.84 2.42 -2.82
C ALA A 121 7.90 1.39 -3.48
N ALA A 122 7.20 0.59 -2.68
CA ALA A 122 6.21 -0.36 -3.17
C ALA A 122 5.03 0.33 -3.88
N GLY A 123 4.51 1.43 -3.32
CA GLY A 123 3.44 2.21 -3.93
C GLY A 123 3.85 2.85 -5.26
N LEU A 124 5.06 3.39 -5.35
CA LEU A 124 5.60 3.94 -6.59
C LEU A 124 5.81 2.85 -7.67
N ALA A 125 6.28 1.67 -7.27
CA ALA A 125 6.45 0.53 -8.17
C ALA A 125 5.10 -0.01 -8.71
N ALA A 126 4.02 0.07 -7.93
CA ALA A 126 2.69 -0.40 -8.31
C ALA A 126 1.91 0.59 -9.19
N ARG A 127 2.20 1.90 -9.10
CA ARG A 127 1.50 2.97 -9.84
C ARG A 127 1.39 2.77 -11.37
N PRO A 128 2.44 2.37 -12.12
CA PRO A 128 2.30 2.22 -13.57
C PRO A 128 1.32 1.11 -13.98
N LEU A 129 1.21 0.05 -13.18
CA LEU A 129 0.31 -1.08 -13.44
C LEU A 129 -1.16 -0.69 -13.30
N THR A 130 -1.50 0.09 -12.27
CA THR A 130 -2.89 0.52 -12.05
C THR A 130 -3.36 1.57 -13.06
N VAL A 131 -2.47 2.48 -13.46
CA VAL A 131 -2.79 3.50 -14.47
C VAL A 131 -2.96 2.89 -15.86
N SER A 132 -2.09 1.95 -16.26
CA SER A 132 -2.22 1.28 -17.56
C SER A 132 -3.52 0.47 -17.64
N GLU A 133 -3.92 -0.19 -16.56
CA GLU A 133 -5.21 -0.89 -16.49
C GLU A 133 -6.39 0.06 -16.67
N THR A 134 -6.36 1.21 -15.99
CA THR A 134 -7.45 2.20 -16.06
C THR A 134 -7.59 2.79 -17.45
N VAL A 135 -6.47 3.24 -18.04
CA VAL A 135 -6.46 3.82 -19.40
C VAL A 135 -6.89 2.79 -20.44
N ALA A 136 -6.44 1.54 -20.33
CA ALA A 136 -6.84 0.47 -21.24
C ALA A 136 -8.34 0.16 -21.12
N THR A 137 -8.90 0.14 -19.91
CA THR A 137 -10.34 -0.07 -19.71
C THR A 137 -11.18 1.09 -20.25
N GLU A 138 -10.76 2.34 -20.05
CA GLU A 138 -11.42 3.53 -20.61
C GLU A 138 -11.35 3.57 -22.13
N ALA A 139 -10.19 3.25 -22.71
CA ALA A 139 -10.00 3.15 -24.15
C ALA A 139 -10.89 2.06 -24.75
N ASN A 140 -10.99 0.90 -24.11
CA ASN A 140 -11.93 -0.16 -24.50
C ASN A 140 -13.38 0.32 -24.47
N ALA A 141 -13.82 0.91 -23.36
CA ALA A 141 -15.20 1.38 -23.21
C ALA A 141 -15.57 2.42 -24.27
N THR A 142 -14.66 3.36 -24.55
CA THR A 142 -14.85 4.41 -25.57
C THR A 142 -14.93 3.81 -26.96
N ALA A 143 -13.96 2.95 -27.32
CA ALA A 143 -13.91 2.31 -28.63
C ALA A 143 -15.16 1.46 -28.92
N VAL A 144 -15.64 0.69 -27.92
CA VAL A 144 -16.86 -0.10 -28.05
C VAL A 144 -18.09 0.78 -28.20
N ARG A 145 -18.21 1.84 -27.40
CA ARG A 145 -19.32 2.80 -27.50
C ARG A 145 -19.37 3.40 -28.90
N ASP A 146 -18.26 3.91 -29.40
CA ASP A 146 -18.18 4.56 -30.71
C ASP A 146 -18.52 3.59 -31.83
N TYR A 147 -18.04 2.33 -31.74
CA TYR A 147 -18.37 1.29 -32.69
C TYR A 147 -19.87 0.98 -32.71
N VAL A 148 -20.50 0.80 -31.54
CA VAL A 148 -21.93 0.46 -31.45
C VAL A 148 -22.81 1.62 -31.91
N LEU A 149 -22.43 2.87 -31.64
CA LEU A 149 -23.14 4.04 -32.14
C LEU A 149 -23.04 4.18 -33.66
N ALA A 150 -21.89 3.85 -34.26
CA ALA A 150 -21.69 3.94 -35.70
C ALA A 150 -22.22 2.72 -36.49
N ASN A 151 -22.17 1.51 -35.93
CA ASN A 151 -22.40 0.25 -36.67
C ASN A 151 -23.44 -0.67 -36.03
N GLY A 152 -23.87 -0.40 -34.80
CA GLY A 152 -24.85 -1.22 -34.08
C GLY A 152 -26.28 -0.91 -34.50
N SER A 153 -27.16 -1.91 -34.41
CA SER A 153 -28.61 -1.71 -34.54
C SER A 153 -29.15 -0.86 -33.38
N GLU A 154 -30.33 -0.28 -33.55
CA GLU A 154 -31.02 0.47 -32.48
C GLU A 154 -31.13 -0.33 -31.18
N GLU A 155 -31.34 -1.66 -31.29
CA GLU A 155 -31.36 -2.59 -30.17
C GLU A 155 -30.07 -2.56 -29.33
N TYR A 156 -28.90 -2.62 -29.97
CA TYR A 156 -27.63 -2.57 -29.23
C TYR A 156 -27.30 -1.16 -28.74
N GLN A 157 -27.73 -0.12 -29.46
CA GLN A 157 -27.53 1.27 -29.03
C GLN A 157 -28.31 1.57 -27.74
N ARG A 158 -29.57 1.14 -27.63
CA ARG A 158 -30.36 1.29 -26.40
C ARG A 158 -29.87 0.42 -25.25
N ASN A 159 -29.30 -0.74 -25.56
CA ASN A 159 -28.75 -1.67 -24.57
C ASN A 159 -27.27 -1.43 -24.25
N LEU A 160 -26.67 -0.33 -24.70
CA LEU A 160 -25.23 -0.06 -24.56
C LEU A 160 -24.78 -0.03 -23.10
N GLY A 161 -25.66 0.37 -22.17
CA GLY A 161 -25.42 0.30 -20.72
C GLY A 161 -25.34 -1.12 -20.15
N SER A 162 -25.71 -2.15 -20.91
CA SER A 162 -25.55 -3.57 -20.55
C SER A 162 -24.19 -4.16 -20.93
N ALA A 163 -23.27 -3.33 -21.45
CA ALA A 163 -21.95 -3.77 -21.88
C ALA A 163 -21.21 -4.50 -20.74
N ASN A 164 -20.87 -5.76 -20.98
CA ASN A 164 -20.10 -6.60 -20.08
C ASN A 164 -18.70 -6.79 -20.69
N THR A 165 -17.65 -6.48 -19.93
CA THR A 165 -16.25 -6.60 -20.38
C THR A 165 -15.53 -7.68 -19.59
N ILE A 166 -14.81 -8.55 -20.29
CA ILE A 166 -13.82 -9.46 -19.70
C ILE A 166 -12.43 -9.14 -20.25
N ARG A 167 -11.41 -9.27 -19.39
CA ARG A 167 -10.00 -9.12 -19.77
C ARG A 167 -9.47 -10.49 -20.18
N LEU A 168 -8.96 -10.58 -21.41
CA LEU A 168 -8.36 -11.82 -21.95
C LEU A 168 -6.83 -11.78 -21.88
N GLY A 169 -6.25 -10.58 -21.88
CA GLY A 169 -4.81 -10.36 -21.72
C GLY A 169 -4.50 -8.90 -21.40
N GLU A 170 -3.22 -8.57 -21.31
CA GLU A 170 -2.79 -7.18 -21.13
C GLU A 170 -3.21 -6.33 -22.34
N GLY A 171 -4.05 -5.32 -22.11
CA GLY A 171 -4.60 -4.47 -23.17
C GLY A 171 -5.56 -5.16 -24.15
N TYR A 172 -5.92 -6.43 -23.92
CA TYR A 172 -6.80 -7.21 -24.78
C TYR A 172 -8.09 -7.63 -24.05
N PHE A 173 -9.23 -7.19 -24.59
CA PHE A 173 -10.53 -7.33 -23.96
C PHE A 173 -11.55 -7.98 -24.90
N ARG A 174 -12.55 -8.64 -24.30
CA ARG A 174 -13.79 -9.01 -24.99
C ARG A 174 -14.94 -8.27 -24.31
N THR A 175 -15.61 -7.41 -25.07
CA THR A 175 -16.73 -6.59 -24.59
C THR A 175 -17.99 -6.96 -25.35
N CYS A 176 -19.05 -7.32 -24.62
CA CYS A 176 -20.31 -7.79 -25.17
C CYS A 176 -21.47 -6.89 -24.72
N VAL A 177 -22.28 -6.41 -25.68
CA VAL A 177 -23.53 -5.70 -25.40
C VAL A 177 -24.70 -6.66 -25.57
N SER A 178 -25.55 -6.79 -24.55
CA SER A 178 -26.70 -7.71 -24.63
C SER A 178 -27.71 -7.26 -25.68
N ALA A 179 -28.26 -8.23 -26.40
CA ALA A 179 -29.53 -8.07 -27.10
C ALA A 179 -30.70 -8.04 -26.09
N ASP A 180 -31.91 -7.74 -26.56
CA ASP A 180 -33.13 -7.87 -25.76
C ASP A 180 -33.35 -9.31 -25.31
N GLU A 181 -33.04 -10.24 -26.20
CA GLU A 181 -32.89 -11.63 -25.86
C GLU A 181 -31.53 -11.86 -25.17
N ARG A 182 -31.54 -12.06 -23.85
CA ARG A 182 -30.33 -12.15 -23.01
C ARG A 182 -29.40 -13.33 -23.35
N SER A 183 -29.84 -14.27 -24.17
CA SER A 183 -29.02 -15.36 -24.70
C SER A 183 -28.10 -14.91 -25.85
N ARG A 184 -28.31 -13.71 -26.41
CA ARG A 184 -27.53 -13.15 -27.53
C ARG A 184 -26.86 -11.84 -27.15
N ALA A 185 -25.68 -11.61 -27.71
CA ALA A 185 -24.91 -10.40 -27.52
C ALA A 185 -24.14 -10.01 -28.79
N LEU A 186 -23.89 -8.71 -28.95
CA LEU A 186 -22.90 -8.19 -29.89
C LEU A 186 -21.56 -8.09 -29.15
N CYS A 187 -20.62 -8.96 -29.51
CA CYS A 187 -19.32 -9.04 -28.87
C CYS A 187 -18.21 -8.48 -29.78
N LEU A 188 -17.25 -7.79 -29.16
CA LEU A 188 -16.09 -7.18 -29.80
C LEU A 188 -14.83 -7.60 -29.05
N PHE A 189 -13.82 -8.03 -29.80
CA PHE A 189 -12.44 -8.10 -29.34
C PHE A 189 -11.79 -6.74 -29.52
N VAL A 190 -11.14 -6.26 -28.46
CA VAL A 190 -10.55 -4.92 -28.40
C VAL A 190 -9.11 -5.02 -27.99
N ASP A 191 -8.20 -4.61 -28.89
CA ASP A 191 -6.77 -4.50 -28.62
C ASP A 191 -6.39 -3.03 -28.45
N THR A 192 -6.22 -2.64 -27.18
CA THR A 192 -5.84 -1.29 -26.76
C THR A 192 -4.34 -1.03 -26.80
N ASN A 193 -3.53 -2.03 -27.13
CA ASN A 193 -2.09 -1.86 -27.31
C ASN A 193 -1.75 -1.27 -28.69
N ARG A 194 -2.68 -1.37 -29.65
CA ARG A 194 -2.55 -0.78 -30.98
C ARG A 194 -3.05 0.67 -31.00
N ARG A 195 -2.43 1.51 -31.83
CA ARG A 195 -2.86 2.89 -32.09
C ARG A 195 -3.10 3.09 -33.60
N PRO A 196 -4.33 3.36 -34.06
CA PRO A 196 -5.58 3.42 -33.28
C PRO A 196 -5.95 2.07 -32.65
N VAL A 197 -6.86 2.08 -31.66
CA VAL A 197 -7.39 0.86 -31.02
C VAL A 197 -7.94 -0.06 -32.10
N ASP A 198 -7.53 -1.32 -32.08
CA ASP A 198 -7.99 -2.32 -33.04
C ASP A 198 -9.24 -3.02 -32.49
N LEU A 199 -10.32 -2.98 -33.28
CA LEU A 199 -11.61 -3.53 -32.94
C LEU A 199 -11.98 -4.60 -33.95
N ARG A 200 -12.25 -5.81 -33.46
CA ARG A 200 -12.72 -6.92 -34.28
C ARG A 200 -14.02 -7.45 -33.72
N ARG A 201 -15.05 -7.54 -34.58
CA ARG A 201 -16.29 -8.19 -34.21
C ARG A 201 -16.04 -9.67 -33.95
N ASP A 202 -16.48 -10.14 -32.79
CA ASP A 202 -16.56 -11.56 -32.49
C ASP A 202 -17.73 -12.16 -33.28
N ARG A 203 -17.49 -13.31 -33.90
CA ARG A 203 -18.52 -14.04 -34.65
C ARG A 203 -19.47 -14.79 -33.71
N SER A 204 -19.05 -15.06 -32.48
CA SER A 204 -19.92 -15.63 -31.46
C SER A 204 -20.94 -14.59 -31.00
N THR A 205 -22.21 -15.00 -30.93
CA THR A 205 -23.29 -14.22 -30.33
C THR A 205 -23.47 -14.55 -28.84
N GLU A 206 -22.61 -15.38 -28.26
CA GLU A 206 -22.74 -15.82 -26.88
C GLU A 206 -22.21 -14.74 -25.90
N PRO A 207 -22.97 -14.41 -24.83
CA PRO A 207 -22.50 -13.55 -23.75
C PRO A 207 -21.23 -14.08 -23.08
N ASN A 208 -20.51 -13.19 -22.38
CA ASN A 208 -19.24 -13.53 -21.72
C ASN A 208 -19.38 -14.69 -20.72
N GLU A 209 -20.47 -14.74 -19.96
CA GLU A 209 -20.72 -15.78 -18.95
C GLU A 209 -20.82 -17.17 -19.59
N GLN A 210 -21.48 -17.27 -20.75
CA GLN A 210 -21.65 -18.52 -21.47
C GLN A 210 -20.37 -18.92 -22.21
N TRP A 211 -19.69 -17.96 -22.82
CA TRP A 211 -18.43 -18.17 -23.54
C TRP A 211 -17.31 -18.65 -22.61
N LEU A 212 -17.18 -18.05 -21.42
CA LEU A 212 -16.22 -18.50 -20.39
C LEU A 212 -16.56 -19.90 -19.87
N GLY A 213 -17.83 -20.20 -19.61
CA GLY A 213 -18.27 -21.49 -19.10
C GLY A 213 -17.95 -22.69 -20.00
N ARG A 214 -17.70 -22.44 -21.30
CA ARG A 214 -17.34 -23.46 -22.30
C ARG A 214 -15.84 -23.54 -22.59
N GLY A 215 -15.01 -22.81 -21.85
CA GLY A 215 -13.55 -22.78 -22.07
C GLY A 215 -13.13 -21.91 -23.25
N GLY A 216 -13.84 -20.80 -23.49
CA GLY A 216 -13.55 -19.87 -24.58
C GLY A 216 -12.06 -19.47 -24.66
N THR A 217 -11.50 -19.56 -25.85
CA THR A 217 -10.16 -19.06 -26.20
C THR A 217 -10.30 -17.98 -27.28
N PRO A 218 -9.48 -16.92 -27.24
CA PRO A 218 -9.55 -15.79 -28.16
C PRO A 218 -9.31 -16.15 -29.63
#